data_AF-A0A920YIF3-F1
#
_entry.id   AF-A0A920YIF3-F1
#
_cell.length_a   1.000
_cell.length_b   1.000
_cell.length_c   1.000
_cell.angle_alpha   90.00
_cell.angle_beta   90.00
_cell.angle_gamma   90.00
#
_symmetry.space_group_name_H-M   'P 1'
#
loop_
_entity.id
_entity.type
_entity.pdbx_description
1 polymer ?
#
loop_
_entity_poly.entity_id
_entity_poly.type
_entity_poly.pdbx_seq_one_letter_code
_entity_poly.pdbx_strand_id
1 'polypeptide(L)'
;QEFPPEELEIPWDTLAERQTLLINALHPPQTVHAYRVGNGDGLSLDIQVGNLVRYAVVLKEIQVGDRAAAIQSDWIVEEEHDLLHQEAEPAVVLKRVQGNVPTYLTLHIPTTVIHRLSPTETLFYSNTLQIVTNLYGVEYEVVVDVRPDYSPMLSKPVLPPQPSVDEALERYPFLTLSDQPGFLELRPGTWHVAGDLVLPDGFGLWATQSVTLTFDRGALLFANGPLLLQGPDGERIYFGPHGDEWAGIIVLKADPEMPSRLHNVEIRGTAGIHREGWVTTGGVTFYESPVVLSHCRLLDSLAEDAINVVRSKFEFMYTEFGNTASDAFDGDFVQGRVEDCAFHDVGGDGIDVSGSHVIVQNVNLLRIHDKGISAGEGSRVRVMNARARDIGMALASKDMSFVLIQGLEVEHAWIAGLAAYLKKMEYGPAQIQADGVVFQDHSPQALVQTGSRVVINGETAETTDLNVDELYARLDDLAGMRILDYRLGPAIRLVGYKLVTPTLRAGDNLRLVLYWQADARPEQDYTVFVHVLDDSGLLAAQRDNMPGDDAYVTTQWAVGPLIDDVHTVPLPSDIPAGEYRVVIGMYLWQTGERLPVFSPDGTEIPNGAIILDQTFDVIR
;
A
#
# COMPACT_ATOMS: atom_id res chain seq x y z
N GLN A 1 -27.91 -15.36 51.24
CA GLN A 1 -28.71 -16.06 50.21
C GLN A 1 -28.87 -15.06 49.10
N GLU A 2 -28.04 -15.16 48.07
CA GLU A 2 -27.84 -14.02 47.16
C GLU A 2 -28.48 -14.17 45.79
N PHE A 3 -28.99 -15.34 45.37
CA PHE A 3 -29.80 -15.41 44.14
C PHE A 3 -30.88 -16.51 44.21
N PRO A 4 -32.15 -16.24 43.84
CA PRO A 4 -33.24 -17.20 43.82
C PRO A 4 -33.15 -18.18 42.62
N PRO A 5 -33.83 -19.34 42.66
CA PRO A 5 -33.71 -20.42 41.66
C PRO A 5 -34.09 -20.03 40.22
N GLU A 6 -34.77 -18.90 40.07
CA GLU A 6 -35.26 -18.35 38.79
C GLU A 6 -34.12 -17.71 37.97
N GLU A 7 -32.99 -17.39 38.61
CA GLU A 7 -31.75 -16.92 37.97
C GLU A 7 -30.78 -18.05 37.59
N LEU A 8 -31.20 -19.31 37.78
CA LEU A 8 -30.42 -20.51 37.40
C LEU A 8 -30.92 -21.16 36.10
N GLU A 9 -31.90 -20.57 35.42
CA GLU A 9 -32.21 -20.96 34.04
C GLU A 9 -31.21 -20.32 33.08
N ILE A 10 -30.58 -21.16 32.25
CA ILE A 10 -29.60 -20.73 31.24
C ILE A 10 -30.32 -19.80 30.26
N PRO A 11 -29.88 -18.54 30.08
CA PRO A 11 -30.61 -17.56 29.31
C PRO A 11 -30.28 -17.73 27.82
N TRP A 12 -30.96 -18.67 27.18
CA TRP A 12 -30.76 -19.00 25.76
C TRP A 12 -30.86 -17.77 24.85
N ASP A 13 -31.76 -16.84 25.15
CA ASP A 13 -31.94 -15.60 24.39
C ASP A 13 -30.73 -14.65 24.55
N THR A 14 -30.18 -14.52 25.77
CA THR A 14 -28.98 -13.72 26.02
C THR A 14 -27.73 -14.36 25.40
N LEU A 15 -27.67 -15.70 25.34
CA LEU A 15 -26.61 -16.41 24.62
C LEU A 15 -26.71 -16.21 23.11
N ALA A 16 -27.92 -16.20 22.53
CA ALA A 16 -28.15 -15.93 21.11
C ALA A 16 -27.87 -14.47 20.70
N GLU A 17 -28.26 -13.50 21.53
CA GLU A 17 -27.90 -12.08 21.34
C GLU A 17 -26.38 -11.87 21.45
N ARG A 18 -25.73 -12.56 22.38
CA ARG A 18 -24.28 -12.52 22.54
C ARG A 18 -23.53 -13.22 21.41
N GLN A 19 -24.08 -14.32 20.89
CA GLN A 19 -23.59 -14.97 19.67
C GLN A 19 -23.62 -13.99 18.49
N THR A 20 -24.71 -13.23 18.35
CA THR A 20 -24.84 -12.18 17.32
C THR A 20 -23.81 -11.06 17.51
N LEU A 21 -23.58 -10.61 18.75
CA LEU A 21 -22.55 -9.60 19.07
C LEU A 21 -21.13 -10.08 18.78
N LEU A 22 -20.82 -11.36 19.04
CA LEU A 22 -19.50 -11.94 18.79
C LEU A 22 -19.24 -12.16 17.30
N ILE A 23 -20.27 -12.56 16.53
CA ILE A 23 -20.23 -12.62 15.07
C ILE A 23 -19.89 -11.22 14.52
N ASN A 24 -20.53 -10.18 15.05
CA ASN A 24 -20.29 -8.81 14.60
C ASN A 24 -18.93 -8.22 15.06
N ALA A 25 -18.41 -8.67 16.21
CA ALA A 25 -17.17 -8.13 16.79
C ALA A 25 -15.88 -8.84 16.31
N LEU A 26 -16.01 -10.03 15.72
CA LEU A 26 -14.89 -10.82 15.20
C LEU A 26 -15.17 -11.09 13.71
N HIS A 27 -14.90 -10.16 12.80
CA HIS A 27 -15.03 -10.44 11.37
C HIS A 27 -13.67 -10.37 10.65
N PRO A 28 -13.19 -11.47 10.02
CA PRO A 28 -13.79 -12.81 10.06
C PRO A 28 -13.73 -13.43 11.47
N PRO A 29 -14.70 -14.29 11.84
CA PRO A 29 -14.77 -14.86 13.18
C PRO A 29 -13.54 -15.71 13.46
N GLN A 30 -12.81 -15.32 14.51
CA GLN A 30 -11.60 -16.00 14.93
C GLN A 30 -11.60 -16.23 16.44
N THR A 31 -11.91 -17.45 16.84
CA THR A 31 -11.94 -17.91 18.24
C THR A 31 -10.58 -18.41 18.72
N VAL A 32 -9.75 -18.89 17.79
CA VAL A 32 -8.43 -19.46 18.03
C VAL A 32 -7.41 -19.01 16.98
N HIS A 33 -6.14 -19.09 17.34
CA HIS A 33 -5.07 -19.25 16.36
C HIS A 33 -4.79 -20.74 16.17
N ALA A 34 -4.57 -21.18 14.93
CA ALA A 34 -4.16 -22.54 14.61
C ALA A 34 -2.98 -22.51 13.62
N TYR A 35 -1.88 -23.19 13.97
CA TYR A 35 -0.66 -23.25 13.18
C TYR A 35 -0.21 -24.70 13.01
N ARG A 36 0.30 -25.05 11.84
CA ARG A 36 1.04 -26.29 11.65
C ARG A 36 2.42 -26.21 12.31
N VAL A 37 2.88 -27.30 12.93
CA VAL A 37 4.23 -27.42 13.51
C VAL A 37 5.03 -28.49 12.75
N GLY A 38 6.27 -28.16 12.36
CA GLY A 38 7.23 -29.12 11.77
C GLY A 38 7.36 -29.14 10.23
N ASN A 39 8.42 -29.78 9.74
CA ASN A 39 8.96 -29.65 8.37
C ASN A 39 8.26 -30.46 7.25
N GLY A 40 6.93 -30.55 7.25
CA GLY A 40 6.26 -30.90 6.00
C GLY A 40 6.40 -32.34 5.49
N ASP A 41 6.93 -33.29 6.27
CA ASP A 41 7.30 -34.64 5.79
C ASP A 41 6.13 -35.53 5.34
N GLY A 42 4.89 -35.07 5.57
CA GLY A 42 3.65 -35.73 5.14
C GLY A 42 3.27 -36.96 5.95
N LEU A 43 4.10 -37.37 6.92
CA LEU A 43 3.91 -38.56 7.75
C LEU A 43 3.34 -38.21 9.14
N SER A 44 3.50 -36.96 9.56
CA SER A 44 2.97 -36.39 10.81
C SER A 44 2.29 -35.04 10.56
N LEU A 45 1.24 -34.75 11.31
CA LEU A 45 0.55 -33.45 11.30
C LEU A 45 0.29 -33.02 12.73
N ASP A 46 1.10 -32.10 13.20
CA ASP A 46 0.91 -31.43 14.48
C ASP A 46 0.32 -30.05 14.26
N ILE A 47 -0.72 -29.71 15.02
CA ILE A 47 -1.36 -28.38 14.99
C ILE A 47 -1.29 -27.76 16.38
N GLN A 48 -0.67 -26.58 16.50
CA GLN A 48 -0.76 -25.75 17.69
C GLN A 48 -1.99 -24.87 17.64
N VAL A 49 -2.85 -24.96 18.66
CA VAL A 49 -4.10 -24.22 18.79
C VAL A 49 -4.09 -23.37 20.06
N GLY A 50 -4.24 -22.06 19.91
CA GLY A 50 -4.29 -21.10 21.02
C GLY A 50 -5.62 -20.38 21.09
N ASN A 51 -6.20 -20.26 22.28
CA ASN A 51 -7.45 -19.54 22.49
C ASN A 51 -7.23 -18.01 22.38
N LEU A 52 -8.03 -17.30 21.59
CA LEU A 52 -7.95 -15.85 21.40
C LEU A 52 -8.96 -15.04 22.21
N VAL A 53 -9.93 -15.71 22.82
CA VAL A 53 -11.07 -15.06 23.47
C VAL A 53 -11.02 -15.25 24.99
N ARG A 54 -11.71 -14.38 25.72
CA ARG A 54 -11.84 -14.46 27.19
C ARG A 54 -12.74 -15.59 27.69
N TYR A 55 -13.18 -16.47 26.79
CA TYR A 55 -14.12 -17.55 27.06
C TYR A 55 -13.51 -18.90 26.68
N ALA A 56 -14.03 -20.00 27.23
CA ALA A 56 -13.59 -21.33 26.84
C ALA A 56 -14.05 -21.64 25.40
N VAL A 57 -13.21 -22.33 24.64
CA VAL A 57 -13.45 -22.66 23.23
C VAL A 57 -13.45 -24.18 23.06
N VAL A 58 -14.49 -24.71 22.45
CA VAL A 58 -14.59 -26.10 22.03
C VAL A 58 -13.83 -26.27 20.72
N LEU A 59 -12.93 -27.24 20.66
CA LEU A 59 -12.29 -27.70 19.44
C LEU A 59 -13.10 -28.90 18.91
N LYS A 60 -13.89 -28.69 17.85
CA LYS A 60 -14.81 -29.74 17.37
C LYS A 60 -14.13 -30.72 16.44
N GLU A 61 -13.62 -30.21 15.32
CA GLU A 61 -13.09 -31.05 14.25
C GLU A 61 -12.03 -30.32 13.42
N ILE A 62 -11.20 -31.11 12.75
CA ILE A 62 -10.34 -30.65 11.66
C ILE A 62 -11.00 -31.03 10.34
N GLN A 63 -10.93 -30.17 9.34
CA GLN A 63 -11.52 -30.44 8.02
C GLN A 63 -10.60 -30.02 6.86
N VAL A 64 -10.74 -30.73 5.75
CA VAL A 64 -10.12 -30.44 4.45
C VAL A 64 -11.15 -30.67 3.36
N GLY A 65 -11.59 -29.61 2.70
CA GLY A 65 -12.68 -29.67 1.72
C GLY A 65 -13.99 -30.17 2.36
N ASP A 66 -14.52 -31.29 1.86
CA ASP A 66 -15.76 -31.91 2.32
C ASP A 66 -15.56 -32.99 3.40
N ARG A 67 -14.33 -33.18 3.88
CA ARG A 67 -13.97 -34.23 4.83
C ARG A 67 -13.56 -33.64 6.17
N ALA A 68 -14.10 -34.20 7.24
CA ALA A 68 -13.82 -33.78 8.61
C ALA A 68 -13.49 -34.96 9.54
N ALA A 69 -12.77 -34.66 10.62
CA ALA A 69 -12.47 -35.60 11.69
C ALA A 69 -12.60 -34.90 13.05
N ALA A 70 -13.46 -35.43 13.92
CA ALA A 70 -13.65 -34.91 15.27
C ALA A 70 -12.35 -34.97 16.08
N ILE A 71 -12.00 -33.85 16.72
CA ILE A 71 -10.84 -33.74 17.58
C ILE A 71 -11.07 -34.57 18.84
N GLN A 72 -10.08 -35.39 19.18
CA GLN A 72 -10.13 -36.29 20.33
C GLN A 72 -9.12 -35.86 21.38
N SER A 73 -9.42 -36.10 22.65
CA SER A 73 -8.52 -35.76 23.77
C SER A 73 -7.21 -36.56 23.76
N ASP A 74 -7.20 -37.73 23.12
CA ASP A 74 -6.00 -38.57 22.96
C ASP A 74 -5.02 -38.06 21.89
N TRP A 75 -5.37 -36.98 21.16
CA TRP A 75 -4.44 -36.27 20.28
C TRP A 75 -3.56 -35.28 21.05
N ILE A 76 -3.78 -35.11 22.34
CA ILE A 76 -3.13 -34.09 23.17
C ILE A 76 -2.20 -34.80 24.16
N VAL A 77 -0.96 -34.30 24.29
CA VAL A 77 0.00 -34.83 25.28
C VAL A 77 -0.47 -34.59 26.70
N GLU A 78 -0.18 -35.53 27.61
CA GLU A 78 -0.65 -35.52 29.00
C GLU A 78 -0.25 -34.24 29.73
N GLU A 79 0.94 -33.67 29.44
CA GLU A 79 1.42 -32.44 30.05
C GLU A 79 0.59 -31.19 29.70
N GLU A 80 -0.16 -31.21 28.60
CA GLU A 80 -0.98 -30.09 28.14
C GLU A 80 -2.46 -30.23 28.53
N HIS A 81 -2.87 -31.33 29.17
CA HIS A 81 -4.26 -31.53 29.61
C HIS A 81 -4.73 -30.49 30.64
N ASP A 82 -3.81 -29.87 31.36
CA ASP A 82 -4.10 -28.74 32.25
C ASP A 82 -4.59 -27.48 31.51
N LEU A 83 -4.45 -27.42 30.19
CA LEU A 83 -5.03 -26.37 29.34
C LEU A 83 -6.51 -26.64 29.00
N LEU A 84 -7.03 -27.84 29.29
CA LEU A 84 -8.39 -28.27 28.96
C LEU A 84 -9.36 -28.15 30.13
N HIS A 85 -10.63 -27.90 29.82
CA HIS A 85 -11.71 -27.93 30.79
C HIS A 85 -12.04 -29.40 31.17
N GLN A 86 -11.48 -29.90 32.28
CA GLN A 86 -11.56 -31.31 32.70
C GLN A 86 -12.99 -31.85 32.87
N GLU A 87 -13.97 -31.01 33.21
CA GLU A 87 -15.37 -31.42 33.37
C GLU A 87 -16.15 -31.55 32.04
N ALA A 88 -15.52 -31.28 30.90
CA ALA A 88 -16.16 -31.23 29.59
C ALA A 88 -15.92 -32.47 28.71
N GLU A 89 -15.32 -33.54 29.24
CA GLU A 89 -15.13 -34.80 28.49
C GLU A 89 -16.48 -35.40 28.05
N PRO A 90 -16.59 -35.90 26.80
CA PRO A 90 -15.50 -36.19 25.85
C PRO A 90 -15.13 -35.01 24.92
N ALA A 91 -15.69 -33.80 25.11
CA ALA A 91 -15.36 -32.66 24.25
C ALA A 91 -13.99 -32.06 24.63
N VAL A 92 -13.19 -31.72 23.61
CA VAL A 92 -11.94 -31.00 23.81
C VAL A 92 -12.23 -29.51 23.94
N VAL A 93 -12.07 -28.98 25.15
CA VAL A 93 -12.43 -27.59 25.47
C VAL A 93 -11.22 -26.86 26.02
N LEU A 94 -10.68 -25.91 25.27
CA LEU A 94 -9.61 -25.02 25.70
C LEU A 94 -10.11 -24.06 26.79
N LYS A 95 -9.37 -23.94 27.89
CA LYS A 95 -9.60 -22.92 28.91
C LYS A 95 -9.48 -21.52 28.31
N ARG A 96 -10.15 -20.54 28.94
CA ARG A 96 -9.98 -19.11 28.65
C ARG A 96 -8.54 -18.66 28.88
N VAL A 97 -8.09 -17.66 28.12
CA VAL A 97 -6.78 -17.02 28.32
C VAL A 97 -6.67 -16.43 29.73
N GLN A 98 -5.61 -16.78 30.47
CA GLN A 98 -5.25 -16.16 31.74
C GLN A 98 -3.95 -15.35 31.56
N GLY A 99 -4.05 -14.02 31.51
CA GLY A 99 -2.91 -13.12 31.28
C GLY A 99 -2.87 -12.52 29.87
N ASN A 100 -1.72 -11.97 29.48
CA ASN A 100 -1.52 -11.28 28.20
C ASN A 100 -0.82 -12.14 27.13
N VAL A 101 -0.49 -13.40 27.43
CA VAL A 101 0.18 -14.32 26.50
C VAL A 101 -0.76 -15.50 26.22
N PRO A 102 -1.11 -15.78 24.97
CA PRO A 102 -1.89 -16.97 24.62
C PRO A 102 -1.05 -18.23 24.87
N THR A 103 -1.65 -19.21 25.54
CA THR A 103 -1.07 -20.55 25.69
C THR A 103 -1.55 -21.42 24.52
N TYR A 104 -0.66 -22.25 23.99
CA TYR A 104 -0.95 -23.13 22.87
C TYR A 104 -1.02 -24.58 23.33
N LEU A 105 -2.01 -25.29 22.81
CA LEU A 105 -2.19 -26.73 22.90
C LEU A 105 -1.71 -27.37 21.60
N THR A 106 -1.02 -28.51 21.66
CA THR A 106 -0.58 -29.26 20.48
C THR A 106 -1.51 -30.45 20.22
N LEU A 107 -2.07 -30.50 19.02
CA LEU A 107 -2.85 -31.63 18.51
C LEU A 107 -1.95 -32.51 17.63
N HIS A 108 -1.58 -33.69 18.12
CA HIS A 108 -0.88 -34.73 17.38
C HIS A 108 -1.87 -35.58 16.59
N ILE A 109 -2.08 -35.25 15.32
CA ILE A 109 -3.10 -35.91 14.51
C ILE A 109 -2.58 -37.27 14.03
N PRO A 110 -3.26 -38.39 14.34
CA PRO A 110 -2.78 -39.71 13.94
C PRO A 110 -2.75 -39.86 12.41
N THR A 111 -1.72 -40.54 11.88
CA THR A 111 -1.53 -40.75 10.43
C THR A 111 -2.75 -41.40 9.76
N THR A 112 -3.50 -42.23 10.48
CA THR A 112 -4.76 -42.83 10.00
C THR A 112 -5.87 -41.79 9.77
N VAL A 113 -5.91 -40.72 10.55
CA VAL A 113 -6.83 -39.58 10.37
C VAL A 113 -6.38 -38.75 9.18
N ILE A 114 -5.07 -38.50 9.06
CA ILE A 114 -4.46 -37.77 7.94
C ILE A 114 -4.83 -38.43 6.60
N HIS A 115 -4.66 -39.76 6.48
CA HIS A 115 -5.03 -40.51 5.27
C HIS A 115 -6.53 -40.46 4.92
N ARG A 116 -7.42 -40.31 5.92
CA ARG A 116 -8.86 -40.17 5.67
C ARG A 116 -9.20 -38.77 5.13
N LEU A 117 -8.54 -37.74 5.64
CA LEU A 117 -8.73 -36.37 5.20
C LEU A 117 -8.11 -36.16 3.80
N SER A 118 -6.91 -36.71 3.55
CA SER A 118 -6.21 -36.64 2.26
C SER A 118 -5.65 -38.02 1.80
N PRO A 119 -6.45 -38.81 1.05
CA PRO A 119 -6.09 -40.15 0.58
C PRO A 119 -5.17 -40.15 -0.66
N THR A 120 -5.06 -39.03 -1.38
CA THR A 120 -3.99 -38.80 -2.36
C THR A 120 -2.82 -38.18 -1.62
N GLU A 121 -1.62 -38.75 -1.73
CA GLU A 121 -0.34 -38.25 -1.15
C GLU A 121 0.09 -36.85 -1.69
N THR A 122 -0.83 -36.10 -2.29
CA THR A 122 -0.70 -34.67 -2.56
C THR A 122 -0.64 -33.94 -1.23
N LEU A 123 0.57 -33.49 -0.89
CA LEU A 123 0.94 -32.68 0.27
C LEU A 123 -0.10 -31.59 0.60
N PHE A 124 -0.43 -31.44 1.89
CA PHE A 124 -1.23 -30.34 2.46
C PHE A 124 -0.48 -29.01 2.29
N TYR A 125 -0.45 -28.47 1.07
CA TYR A 125 0.05 -27.13 0.81
C TYR A 125 -1.12 -26.16 0.62
N SER A 126 -1.19 -25.19 1.53
CA SER A 126 -1.96 -23.94 1.50
C SER A 126 -3.50 -24.02 1.52
N ASN A 127 -4.08 -23.31 2.50
CA ASN A 127 -5.44 -22.75 2.58
C ASN A 127 -6.64 -23.71 2.60
N THR A 128 -6.43 -25.02 2.68
CA THR A 128 -7.53 -26.01 2.72
C THR A 128 -7.73 -26.69 4.06
N LEU A 129 -6.73 -26.63 4.97
CA LEU A 129 -6.84 -27.21 6.31
C LEU A 129 -7.47 -26.22 7.27
N GLN A 130 -8.56 -26.62 7.90
CA GLN A 130 -9.35 -25.78 8.79
C GLN A 130 -9.63 -26.48 10.11
N ILE A 131 -9.82 -25.71 11.17
CA ILE A 131 -10.33 -26.17 12.45
C ILE A 131 -11.71 -25.54 12.69
N VAL A 132 -12.67 -26.38 13.06
CA VAL A 132 -14.02 -25.96 13.44
C VAL A 132 -14.09 -25.85 14.94
N THR A 133 -14.57 -24.71 15.41
CA THR A 133 -14.62 -24.37 16.83
C THR A 133 -15.94 -23.73 17.20
N ASN A 134 -16.29 -23.70 18.48
CA ASN A 134 -17.40 -22.90 18.99
C ASN A 134 -17.09 -22.45 20.41
N LEU A 135 -17.74 -21.38 20.87
CA LEU A 135 -17.64 -21.04 22.28
C LEU A 135 -18.32 -22.12 23.12
N TYR A 136 -17.73 -22.44 24.27
CA TYR A 136 -18.31 -23.42 25.17
C TYR A 136 -19.72 -23.01 25.61
N GLY A 137 -20.71 -23.87 25.34
CA GLY A 137 -22.13 -23.60 25.58
C GLY A 137 -22.87 -22.87 24.45
N VAL A 138 -22.23 -22.62 23.30
CA VAL A 138 -22.84 -21.99 22.12
C VAL A 138 -22.81 -22.94 20.93
N GLU A 139 -23.88 -23.01 20.14
CA GLU A 139 -23.99 -23.99 19.02
C GLU A 139 -23.34 -23.51 17.70
N TYR A 140 -23.10 -22.21 17.55
CA TYR A 140 -22.53 -21.65 16.32
C TYR A 140 -21.06 -21.99 16.13
N GLU A 141 -20.77 -22.52 14.94
CA GLU A 141 -19.44 -22.96 14.55
C GLU A 141 -18.68 -21.85 13.82
N VAL A 142 -17.42 -21.71 14.20
CA VAL A 142 -16.44 -20.81 13.61
C VAL A 142 -15.36 -21.66 12.97
N VAL A 143 -15.20 -21.48 11.66
CA VAL A 143 -14.19 -22.16 10.85
C VAL A 143 -12.95 -21.26 10.79
N VAL A 144 -11.82 -21.78 11.25
CA VAL A 144 -10.54 -21.05 11.27
C VAL A 144 -9.53 -21.78 10.41
N ASP A 145 -8.88 -21.07 9.49
CA ASP A 145 -7.81 -21.64 8.68
C ASP A 145 -6.57 -21.97 9.53
N VAL A 146 -6.01 -23.15 9.31
CA VAL A 146 -4.74 -23.56 9.92
C VAL A 146 -3.59 -23.02 9.08
N ARG A 147 -2.84 -22.08 9.65
CA ARG A 147 -1.75 -21.42 8.95
C ARG A 147 -0.53 -22.34 8.81
N PRO A 148 0.17 -22.29 7.66
CA PRO A 148 1.23 -23.24 7.34
C PRO A 148 2.49 -23.11 8.21
N ASP A 149 2.68 -21.95 8.85
CA ASP A 149 3.80 -21.74 9.77
C ASP A 149 3.44 -20.71 10.85
N TYR A 150 4.09 -20.84 12.00
CA TYR A 150 4.13 -19.84 13.05
C TYR A 150 5.26 -18.86 12.71
N SER A 151 5.00 -17.55 12.65
CA SER A 151 6.12 -16.61 12.72
C SER A 151 6.72 -16.78 14.12
N PRO A 152 7.93 -17.36 14.26
CA PRO A 152 8.47 -17.69 15.57
C PRO A 152 8.52 -16.45 16.45
N MET A 153 8.16 -16.60 17.74
CA MET A 153 8.49 -15.57 18.72
C MET A 153 9.99 -15.32 18.60
N LEU A 154 10.34 -14.05 18.40
CA LEU A 154 11.71 -13.65 18.15
C LEU A 154 12.58 -14.06 19.34
N SER A 155 13.41 -15.08 19.15
CA SER A 155 14.35 -15.58 20.15
C SER A 155 15.59 -14.69 20.28
N LYS A 156 15.74 -13.72 19.38
CA LYS A 156 16.82 -12.73 19.33
C LYS A 156 16.25 -11.35 18.99
N PRO A 157 16.87 -10.25 19.46
CA PRO A 157 16.54 -8.91 19.01
C PRO A 157 16.69 -8.81 17.49
N VAL A 158 15.73 -8.13 16.83
CA VAL A 158 15.76 -7.97 15.37
C VAL A 158 16.49 -6.71 14.93
N LEU A 159 16.63 -5.75 15.83
CA LEU A 159 17.42 -4.55 15.59
C LEU A 159 18.91 -4.92 15.51
N PRO A 160 19.68 -4.28 14.62
CA PRO A 160 21.12 -4.50 14.55
C PRO A 160 21.78 -4.10 15.88
N PRO A 161 22.81 -4.83 16.33
CA PRO A 161 23.51 -4.48 17.56
C PRO A 161 24.22 -3.14 17.39
N GLN A 162 23.97 -2.21 18.31
CA GLN A 162 24.61 -0.90 18.28
C GLN A 162 26.05 -0.98 18.80
N PRO A 163 27.02 -0.42 18.07
CA PRO A 163 28.42 -0.40 18.50
C PRO A 163 28.62 0.61 19.63
N SER A 164 29.73 0.46 20.35
CA SER A 164 30.31 1.57 21.11
C SER A 164 30.81 2.69 20.17
N VAL A 165 31.07 3.87 20.71
CA VAL A 165 31.62 5.00 19.93
C VAL A 165 32.95 4.61 19.26
N ASP A 166 33.87 3.97 19.99
CA ASP A 166 35.17 3.58 19.46
C ASP A 166 35.04 2.55 18.32
N GLU A 167 34.15 1.55 18.48
CA GLU A 167 33.87 0.56 17.43
C GLU A 167 33.23 1.20 16.19
N ALA A 168 32.36 2.20 16.37
CA ALA A 168 31.77 2.94 15.26
C ALA A 168 32.84 3.74 14.48
N LEU A 169 33.73 4.42 15.18
CA LEU A 169 34.81 5.21 14.57
C LEU A 169 35.87 4.33 13.89
N GLU A 170 36.13 3.12 14.41
CA GLU A 170 37.00 2.14 13.75
C GLU A 170 36.34 1.55 12.49
N ARG A 171 35.04 1.25 12.57
CA ARG A 171 34.28 0.64 11.47
C ARG A 171 33.99 1.60 10.33
N TYR A 172 33.67 2.85 10.63
CA TYR A 172 33.21 3.85 9.66
C TYR A 172 34.24 4.98 9.54
N PRO A 173 35.20 4.91 8.60
CA PRO A 173 36.31 5.88 8.51
C PRO A 173 35.87 7.30 8.15
N PHE A 174 34.64 7.44 7.64
CA PHE A 174 33.99 8.70 7.35
C PHE A 174 33.34 9.35 8.58
N LEU A 175 33.39 8.73 9.75
CA LEU A 175 32.93 9.34 11.00
C LEU A 175 34.08 9.94 11.80
N THR A 176 33.76 10.95 12.59
CA THR A 176 34.59 11.50 13.66
C THR A 176 33.72 11.82 14.87
N LEU A 177 34.30 11.94 16.05
CA LEU A 177 33.58 12.49 17.19
C LEU A 177 33.27 13.97 16.92
N SER A 178 32.02 14.38 17.10
CA SER A 178 31.62 15.79 16.98
C SER A 178 31.98 16.58 18.24
N ASP A 179 32.20 17.87 18.09
CA ASP A 179 32.24 18.81 19.21
C ASP A 179 30.86 18.97 19.90
N GLN A 180 29.77 18.58 19.21
CA GLN A 180 28.43 18.51 19.78
C GLN A 180 28.25 17.21 20.58
N PRO A 181 27.98 17.27 21.89
CA PRO A 181 27.76 16.07 22.70
C PRO A 181 26.61 15.22 22.16
N GLY A 182 26.82 13.91 22.07
CA GLY A 182 25.82 12.96 21.56
C GLY A 182 25.77 12.85 20.04
N PHE A 183 26.75 13.38 19.31
CA PHE A 183 26.81 13.29 17.84
C PHE A 183 28.13 12.70 17.33
N LEU A 184 28.02 11.91 16.26
CA LEU A 184 29.13 11.62 15.36
C LEU A 184 29.03 12.52 14.14
N GLU A 185 30.15 13.07 13.69
CA GLU A 185 30.20 13.96 12.53
C GLU A 185 30.67 13.23 11.27
N LEU A 186 29.99 13.48 10.15
CA LEU A 186 30.38 12.99 8.83
C LEU A 186 31.52 13.84 8.27
N ARG A 187 32.60 13.17 7.83
CA ARG A 187 33.69 13.80 7.09
C ARG A 187 33.23 14.13 5.66
N PRO A 188 33.58 15.32 5.14
CA PRO A 188 33.26 15.70 3.76
C PRO A 188 33.85 14.71 2.75
N GLY A 189 33.18 14.57 1.61
CA GLY A 189 33.61 13.71 0.50
C GLY A 189 32.63 12.61 0.15
N THR A 190 33.06 11.73 -0.75
CA THR A 190 32.27 10.59 -1.23
C THR A 190 32.75 9.30 -0.59
N TRP A 191 31.82 8.57 0.00
CA TRP A 191 32.11 7.35 0.75
C TRP A 191 31.14 6.24 0.35
N HIS A 192 31.68 5.03 0.24
CA HIS A 192 30.91 3.82 0.08
C HIS A 192 30.70 3.18 1.46
N VAL A 193 29.44 2.95 1.81
CA VAL A 193 29.04 2.27 3.03
C VAL A 193 28.76 0.81 2.70
N ALA A 194 29.71 -0.06 3.08
CA ALA A 194 29.58 -1.50 2.91
C ALA A 194 28.82 -2.10 4.11
N GLY A 195 27.62 -2.64 3.88
CA GLY A 195 26.69 -3.08 4.93
C GLY A 195 26.05 -1.91 5.72
N ASP A 196 25.53 -2.18 6.91
CA ASP A 196 24.77 -1.19 7.69
C ASP A 196 25.65 -0.09 8.30
N LEU A 197 25.13 1.14 8.33
CA LEU A 197 25.60 2.24 9.17
C LEU A 197 24.75 2.29 10.45
N VAL A 198 25.23 1.63 11.50
CA VAL A 198 24.56 1.59 12.81
C VAL A 198 25.27 2.55 13.76
N LEU A 199 24.55 3.57 14.25
CA LEU A 199 25.09 4.52 15.24
C LEU A 199 25.04 3.94 16.67
N PRO A 200 25.97 4.36 17.56
CA PRO A 200 25.91 4.03 18.97
C PRO A 200 24.59 4.44 19.62
N ASP A 201 24.21 3.76 20.70
CA ASP A 201 22.97 4.06 21.44
C ASP A 201 22.92 5.53 21.89
N GLY A 202 21.79 6.18 21.63
CA GLY A 202 21.55 7.60 21.87
C GLY A 202 22.36 8.59 21.00
N PHE A 203 23.27 8.13 20.13
CA PHE A 203 24.05 9.02 19.27
C PHE A 203 23.29 9.40 18.00
N GLY A 204 23.35 10.68 17.68
CA GLY A 204 22.90 11.26 16.42
C GLY A 204 24.01 11.40 15.39
N LEU A 205 23.63 11.87 14.20
CA LEU A 205 24.56 12.19 13.11
C LEU A 205 24.61 13.69 12.87
N TRP A 206 25.79 14.23 12.66
CA TRP A 206 26.03 15.65 12.41
C TRP A 206 26.76 15.84 11.08
N ALA A 207 26.34 16.82 10.29
CA ALA A 207 27.08 17.26 9.11
C ALA A 207 26.74 18.71 8.78
N THR A 208 27.75 19.51 8.43
CA THR A 208 27.58 20.90 7.93
C THR A 208 28.25 21.13 6.59
N GLN A 209 28.87 20.09 6.03
CA GLN A 209 29.56 20.10 4.76
C GLN A 209 28.94 19.08 3.82
N SER A 210 29.20 19.22 2.52
CA SER A 210 28.73 18.29 1.50
C SER A 210 29.37 16.90 1.70
N VAL A 211 28.52 15.88 1.73
CA VAL A 211 28.88 14.47 1.93
C VAL A 211 28.03 13.62 1.00
N THR A 212 28.63 12.65 0.33
CA THR A 212 27.94 11.63 -0.46
C THR A 212 28.17 10.28 0.18
N LEU A 213 27.12 9.64 0.70
CA LEU A 213 27.16 8.25 1.14
C LEU A 213 26.38 7.38 0.14
N THR A 214 27.05 6.40 -0.44
CA THR A 214 26.39 5.36 -1.25
C THR A 214 26.36 4.04 -0.49
N PHE A 215 25.22 3.40 -0.36
CA PHE A 215 24.99 2.20 0.47
C PHE A 215 24.84 0.94 -0.38
N ASP A 216 25.42 -0.18 0.07
CA ASP A 216 25.14 -1.48 -0.55
C ASP A 216 23.64 -1.82 -0.57
N ARG A 217 23.22 -2.67 -1.51
CA ARG A 217 21.85 -3.20 -1.54
C ARG A 217 21.50 -3.85 -0.19
N GLY A 218 20.38 -3.44 0.39
CA GLY A 218 19.88 -3.93 1.68
C GLY A 218 20.56 -3.35 2.93
N ALA A 219 21.56 -2.47 2.77
CA ALA A 219 22.14 -1.72 3.88
C ALA A 219 21.22 -0.59 4.35
N LEU A 220 21.21 -0.31 5.67
CA LEU A 220 20.48 0.83 6.24
C LEU A 220 21.37 1.78 7.05
N LEU A 221 20.85 2.98 7.28
CA LEU A 221 21.28 3.88 8.36
C LEU A 221 20.33 3.70 9.56
N PHE A 222 20.88 3.25 10.70
CA PHE A 222 20.13 3.06 11.95
C PHE A 222 20.61 4.05 13.03
N ALA A 223 19.67 4.80 13.62
CA ALA A 223 19.95 5.70 14.73
C ALA A 223 18.87 5.68 15.81
N ASN A 224 19.28 5.90 17.06
CA ASN A 224 18.39 6.27 18.17
C ASN A 224 18.61 7.71 18.68
N GLY A 225 19.53 8.44 18.06
CA GLY A 225 19.66 9.89 18.20
C GLY A 225 19.22 10.63 16.94
N PRO A 226 19.04 11.96 17.01
CA PRO A 226 18.57 12.76 15.89
C PRO A 226 19.62 12.91 14.78
N LEU A 227 19.15 13.14 13.55
CA LEU A 227 20.00 13.48 12.42
C LEU A 227 20.02 14.99 12.23
N LEU A 228 21.16 15.64 12.42
CA LEU A 228 21.37 17.08 12.23
C LEU A 228 22.27 17.30 11.02
N LEU A 229 21.65 17.40 9.85
CA LEU A 229 22.33 17.44 8.55
C LEU A 229 22.03 18.77 7.86
N GLN A 230 23.06 19.59 7.70
CA GLN A 230 23.00 20.92 7.13
C GLN A 230 23.84 20.97 5.84
N GLY A 231 23.22 20.66 4.70
CA GLY A 231 23.84 20.78 3.38
C GLY A 231 24.15 22.25 3.06
N PRO A 232 25.37 22.60 2.59
CA PRO A 232 25.72 23.97 2.21
C PRO A 232 24.91 24.50 1.02
N ASP A 233 24.71 25.81 0.93
CA ASP A 233 24.05 26.44 -0.22
C ASP A 233 24.73 26.06 -1.55
N GLY A 234 23.94 25.55 -2.51
CA GLY A 234 24.44 25.15 -3.83
C GLY A 234 25.13 23.79 -3.90
N GLU A 235 25.37 23.14 -2.76
CA GLU A 235 25.83 21.75 -2.65
C GLU A 235 24.77 20.92 -1.91
N ARG A 236 24.95 19.59 -1.75
CA ARG A 236 23.98 18.74 -1.06
C ARG A 236 24.66 17.66 -0.25
N ILE A 237 24.04 17.28 0.86
CA ILE A 237 24.31 15.97 1.47
C ILE A 237 23.47 14.95 0.69
N TYR A 238 24.11 13.91 0.17
CA TYR A 238 23.48 12.88 -0.63
C TYR A 238 23.58 11.52 0.05
N PHE A 239 22.45 10.85 0.23
CA PHE A 239 22.36 9.44 0.63
C PHE A 239 21.64 8.65 -0.47
N GLY A 240 22.26 7.60 -0.97
CA GLY A 240 21.66 6.79 -2.03
C GLY A 240 22.30 5.42 -2.19
N PRO A 241 21.87 4.65 -3.19
CA PRO A 241 22.40 3.31 -3.40
C PRO A 241 23.79 3.33 -4.04
N HIS A 242 24.58 2.32 -3.70
CA HIS A 242 25.67 1.81 -4.52
C HIS A 242 25.10 0.73 -5.46
N GLY A 243 24.46 1.17 -6.55
CA GLY A 243 23.67 0.33 -7.45
C GLY A 243 22.26 0.90 -7.63
N ASP A 244 21.25 0.04 -7.58
CA ASP A 244 19.87 0.44 -7.89
C ASP A 244 19.04 0.83 -6.66
N GLU A 245 19.28 0.18 -5.51
CA GLU A 245 18.48 0.36 -4.30
C GLU A 245 19.29 0.09 -3.01
N TRP A 246 18.82 0.61 -1.88
CA TRP A 246 19.31 0.33 -0.53
C TRP A 246 18.14 0.33 0.46
N ALA A 247 18.30 -0.19 1.68
CA ALA A 247 17.15 -0.35 2.59
C ALA A 247 16.61 1.01 3.07
N GLY A 248 17.49 1.96 3.34
CA GLY A 248 17.13 3.34 3.68
C GLY A 248 17.48 3.74 5.11
N ILE A 249 16.67 4.60 5.71
CA ILE A 249 16.98 5.29 6.98
C ILE A 249 15.93 4.95 8.03
N ILE A 250 16.36 4.68 9.25
CA ILE A 250 15.47 4.53 10.39
C ILE A 250 16.01 5.26 11.62
N VAL A 251 15.15 6.11 12.18
CA VAL A 251 15.38 6.83 13.43
C VAL A 251 14.28 6.41 14.40
N LEU A 252 14.67 5.75 15.48
CA LEU A 252 13.74 5.22 16.48
C LEU A 252 13.93 5.93 17.81
N LYS A 253 12.84 6.47 18.37
CA LYS A 253 12.79 7.01 19.74
C LYS A 253 13.90 8.03 20.05
N ALA A 254 14.23 8.89 19.07
CA ALA A 254 15.11 10.03 19.31
C ALA A 254 14.45 11.00 20.31
N ASP A 255 15.26 11.81 20.97
CA ASP A 255 14.78 12.79 21.96
C ASP A 255 13.64 13.66 21.37
N PRO A 256 12.42 13.63 21.95
CA PRO A 256 11.29 14.39 21.42
C PRO A 256 11.48 15.91 21.51
N GLU A 257 12.42 16.40 22.31
CA GLU A 257 12.76 17.82 22.42
C GLU A 257 13.85 18.23 21.42
N MET A 258 14.49 17.28 20.75
CA MET A 258 15.53 17.51 19.74
C MET A 258 15.15 16.86 18.40
N PRO A 259 14.36 17.53 17.56
CA PRO A 259 13.97 16.99 16.26
C PRO A 259 15.22 16.74 15.39
N SER A 260 15.17 15.68 14.58
CA SER A 260 16.05 15.56 13.42
C SER A 260 15.81 16.74 12.49
N ARG A 261 16.88 17.35 11.98
CA ARG A 261 16.84 18.49 11.08
C ARG A 261 17.68 18.16 9.86
N LEU A 262 17.01 17.99 8.73
CA LEU A 262 17.64 17.80 7.45
C LEU A 262 17.40 19.04 6.61
N HIS A 263 18.48 19.67 6.19
CA HIS A 263 18.46 20.82 5.30
C HIS A 263 19.30 20.51 4.07
N ASN A 264 18.72 20.70 2.88
CA ASN A 264 19.40 20.51 1.61
C ASN A 264 20.05 19.11 1.48
N VAL A 265 19.27 18.10 1.88
CA VAL A 265 19.62 16.67 1.84
C VAL A 265 18.83 16.00 0.71
N GLU A 266 19.50 15.17 -0.08
CA GLU A 266 18.90 14.34 -1.10
C GLU A 266 19.03 12.86 -0.72
N ILE A 267 17.89 12.17 -0.65
CA ILE A 267 17.77 10.75 -0.36
C ILE A 267 17.14 10.09 -1.58
N ARG A 268 17.80 9.07 -2.15
CA ARG A 268 17.30 8.38 -3.36
C ARG A 268 17.32 6.86 -3.23
N GLY A 269 16.43 6.16 -3.92
CA GLY A 269 16.55 4.71 -4.15
C GLY A 269 16.34 3.84 -2.91
N THR A 270 15.50 4.25 -1.98
CA THR A 270 15.19 3.48 -0.75
C THR A 270 14.17 2.38 -1.05
N ALA A 271 14.35 1.18 -0.48
CA ALA A 271 13.46 0.03 -0.70
C ALA A 271 12.73 -0.46 0.56
N GLY A 272 12.92 0.21 1.70
CA GLY A 272 12.37 -0.23 2.99
C GLY A 272 13.18 -1.37 3.59
N ILE A 273 12.83 -1.75 4.82
CA ILE A 273 13.50 -2.84 5.54
C ILE A 273 12.65 -4.08 5.38
N HIS A 274 13.22 -5.14 4.79
CA HIS A 274 12.61 -6.46 4.69
C HIS A 274 13.59 -7.52 5.21
N ARG A 275 13.66 -7.68 6.54
CA ARG A 275 14.54 -8.65 7.22
C ARG A 275 13.72 -9.64 8.03
N GLU A 276 14.28 -10.82 8.30
CA GLU A 276 13.61 -11.84 9.12
C GLU A 276 13.17 -11.26 10.47
N GLY A 277 11.86 -11.12 10.67
CA GLY A 277 11.27 -10.59 11.91
C GLY A 277 11.21 -9.07 12.03
N TRP A 278 11.72 -8.31 11.06
CA TRP A 278 11.68 -6.85 11.07
C TRP A 278 11.42 -6.30 9.68
N VAL A 279 10.21 -5.78 9.51
CA VAL A 279 9.74 -5.14 8.29
C VAL A 279 9.31 -3.72 8.61
N THR A 280 9.71 -2.77 7.77
CA THR A 280 9.20 -1.39 7.80
C THR A 280 8.75 -0.99 6.41
N THR A 281 7.61 -0.31 6.34
CA THR A 281 6.96 0.15 5.10
C THR A 281 7.69 1.35 4.49
N GLY A 282 8.24 2.21 5.35
CA GLY A 282 8.99 3.40 4.95
C GLY A 282 10.44 3.14 4.54
N GLY A 283 10.85 3.72 3.42
CA GLY A 283 12.25 3.88 3.01
C GLY A 283 13.02 4.86 3.90
N VAL A 284 12.33 5.86 4.45
CA VAL A 284 12.82 6.70 5.55
C VAL A 284 11.80 6.65 6.67
N THR A 285 12.18 6.19 7.85
CA THR A 285 11.25 6.02 8.98
C THR A 285 11.67 6.87 10.19
N PHE A 286 10.73 7.66 10.70
CA PHE A 286 10.85 8.39 11.96
C PHE A 286 9.75 7.94 12.93
N TYR A 287 10.10 7.06 13.87
CA TYR A 287 9.16 6.54 14.85
C TYR A 287 9.45 7.16 16.22
N GLU A 288 8.43 7.78 16.83
CA GLU A 288 8.56 8.53 18.10
C GLU A 288 9.80 9.45 18.09
N SER A 289 10.07 10.06 16.94
CA SER A 289 11.26 10.83 16.61
C SER A 289 10.85 12.04 15.77
N PRO A 290 10.76 13.25 16.32
CA PRO A 290 10.36 14.42 15.55
C PRO A 290 11.33 14.75 14.42
N VAL A 291 10.82 15.28 13.30
CA VAL A 291 11.62 15.57 12.11
C VAL A 291 11.25 16.88 11.43
N VAL A 292 12.26 17.61 10.97
CA VAL A 292 12.12 18.80 10.13
C VAL A 292 12.92 18.60 8.85
N LEU A 293 12.25 18.68 7.70
CA LEU A 293 12.87 18.68 6.38
C LEU A 293 12.76 20.08 5.77
N SER A 294 13.87 20.60 5.24
CA SER A 294 13.88 21.89 4.56
C SER A 294 14.76 21.83 3.31
N HIS A 295 14.21 22.17 2.14
CA HIS A 295 14.94 22.09 0.87
C HIS A 295 15.47 20.68 0.55
N CYS A 296 14.80 19.64 1.03
CA CYS A 296 15.22 18.25 0.83
C CYS A 296 14.61 17.66 -0.46
N ARG A 297 15.15 16.52 -0.87
CA ARG A 297 14.56 15.66 -1.91
C ARG A 297 14.52 14.22 -1.45
N LEU A 298 13.37 13.58 -1.60
CA LEU A 298 13.18 12.15 -1.40
C LEU A 298 12.67 11.58 -2.72
N LEU A 299 13.55 10.91 -3.47
CA LEU A 299 13.26 10.49 -4.85
C LEU A 299 13.45 8.99 -5.05
N ASP A 300 12.74 8.44 -6.03
CA ASP A 300 12.95 7.07 -6.53
C ASP A 300 12.83 6.00 -5.43
N SER A 301 11.94 6.21 -4.46
CA SER A 301 11.67 5.21 -3.43
C SER A 301 10.91 4.03 -4.05
N LEU A 302 11.39 2.83 -3.77
CA LEU A 302 10.76 1.54 -4.08
C LEU A 302 9.99 0.97 -2.88
N ALA A 303 10.07 1.63 -1.72
CA ALA A 303 9.35 1.27 -0.51
C ALA A 303 7.84 1.59 -0.63
N GLU A 304 7.02 1.08 0.30
CA GLU A 304 5.61 1.44 0.39
C GLU A 304 5.46 2.94 0.69
N ASP A 305 6.30 3.48 1.58
CA ASP A 305 6.33 4.91 1.87
C ASP A 305 7.73 5.45 1.58
N ALA A 306 7.85 6.54 0.82
CA ALA A 306 9.16 7.20 0.70
C ALA A 306 9.62 7.76 2.06
N ILE A 307 8.68 8.30 2.84
CA ILE A 307 8.87 8.60 4.25
C ILE A 307 7.65 8.22 5.09
N ASN A 308 7.88 7.54 6.21
CA ASN A 308 6.88 7.21 7.21
C ASN A 308 7.23 7.89 8.54
N VAL A 309 6.29 8.67 9.08
CA VAL A 309 6.42 9.34 10.38
C VAL A 309 5.34 8.81 11.31
N VAL A 310 5.75 8.28 12.46
CA VAL A 310 4.82 7.61 13.38
C VAL A 310 4.92 8.23 14.76
N ARG A 311 3.77 8.58 15.35
CA ARG A 311 3.64 9.15 16.71
C ARG A 311 4.58 10.33 16.99
N SER A 312 4.77 11.18 16.00
CA SER A 312 5.78 12.25 16.04
C SER A 312 5.25 13.57 15.50
N LYS A 313 5.98 14.64 15.81
CA LYS A 313 5.80 15.93 15.14
C LYS A 313 6.65 15.99 13.88
N PHE A 314 6.15 16.66 12.85
CA PHE A 314 6.93 16.90 11.64
C PHE A 314 6.71 18.29 11.02
N GLU A 315 7.71 18.77 10.31
CA GLU A 315 7.61 19.96 9.46
C GLU A 315 8.37 19.71 8.16
N PHE A 316 7.68 19.74 7.01
CA PHE A 316 8.30 19.67 5.69
C PHE A 316 8.14 21.01 4.99
N MET A 317 9.25 21.60 4.57
CA MET A 317 9.30 22.91 3.92
C MET A 317 10.15 22.85 2.65
N TYR A 318 9.66 23.41 1.55
CA TYR A 318 10.42 23.48 0.29
C TYR A 318 11.00 22.13 -0.16
N THR A 319 10.29 21.04 0.15
CA THR A 319 10.78 19.67 -0.03
C THR A 319 10.05 19.02 -1.19
N GLU A 320 10.81 18.25 -1.97
CA GLU A 320 10.33 17.53 -3.14
C GLU A 320 10.28 16.03 -2.83
N PHE A 321 9.14 15.42 -3.12
CA PHE A 321 8.92 13.98 -3.09
C PHE A 321 8.56 13.53 -4.48
N GLY A 322 9.24 12.53 -5.04
CA GLY A 322 8.82 12.05 -6.34
C GLY A 322 9.46 10.79 -6.87
N ASN A 323 8.89 10.29 -7.97
CA ASN A 323 9.18 8.97 -8.53
C ASN A 323 9.05 7.85 -7.48
N THR A 324 8.00 7.86 -6.67
CA THR A 324 7.81 6.85 -5.60
C THR A 324 6.94 5.71 -6.11
N ALA A 325 7.32 4.47 -5.81
CA ALA A 325 6.59 3.28 -6.24
C ALA A 325 5.18 3.18 -5.62
N SER A 326 5.03 3.68 -4.40
CA SER A 326 3.76 3.81 -3.69
C SER A 326 3.68 5.19 -3.04
N ASP A 327 3.39 5.30 -1.75
CA ASP A 327 3.08 6.55 -1.07
C ASP A 327 4.34 7.41 -0.92
N ALA A 328 4.19 8.72 -1.10
CA ALA A 328 5.30 9.64 -0.91
C ALA A 328 5.49 9.99 0.58
N PHE A 329 4.41 10.23 1.31
CA PHE A 329 4.45 10.49 2.74
C PHE A 329 3.28 9.80 3.45
N ASP A 330 3.62 8.93 4.40
CA ASP A 330 2.69 8.34 5.35
C ASP A 330 2.91 8.93 6.76
N GLY A 331 1.83 9.39 7.39
CA GLY A 331 1.80 9.90 8.76
C GLY A 331 0.78 9.21 9.67
N ASP A 332 1.27 8.42 10.62
CA ASP A 332 0.45 7.72 11.62
C ASP A 332 0.48 8.41 12.99
N PHE A 333 -0.68 8.90 13.44
CA PHE A 333 -0.83 9.58 14.73
C PHE A 333 0.11 10.79 14.89
N VAL A 334 0.25 11.57 13.83
CA VAL A 334 1.19 12.68 13.74
C VAL A 334 0.52 14.04 13.90
N GLN A 335 1.35 15.03 14.24
CA GLN A 335 0.97 16.44 14.20
C GLN A 335 2.04 17.26 13.48
N GLY A 336 1.67 17.98 12.43
CA GLY A 336 2.69 18.67 11.64
C GLY A 336 2.17 19.52 10.49
N ARG A 337 3.11 19.93 9.64
CA ARG A 337 2.79 20.69 8.42
C ARG A 337 3.62 20.26 7.23
N VAL A 338 3.02 20.40 6.06
CA VAL A 338 3.66 20.33 4.74
C VAL A 338 3.45 21.71 4.09
N GLU A 339 4.53 22.44 3.85
CA GLU A 339 4.47 23.85 3.40
C GLU A 339 5.42 24.07 2.21
N ASP A 340 4.92 24.66 1.13
CA ASP A 340 5.70 24.97 -0.07
C ASP A 340 6.41 23.73 -0.68
N CYS A 341 5.77 22.55 -0.63
CA CYS A 341 6.32 21.28 -1.10
C CYS A 341 5.76 20.85 -2.47
N ALA A 342 6.47 19.94 -3.13
CA ALA A 342 6.03 19.32 -4.37
C ALA A 342 6.04 17.79 -4.24
N PHE A 343 4.98 17.16 -4.74
CA PHE A 343 4.82 15.72 -4.84
C PHE A 343 4.55 15.38 -6.30
N HIS A 344 5.35 14.49 -6.90
CA HIS A 344 5.13 14.14 -8.28
C HIS A 344 5.56 12.73 -8.67
N ASP A 345 4.86 12.13 -9.64
CA ASP A 345 5.17 10.76 -10.11
C ASP A 345 5.10 9.75 -8.96
N VAL A 346 3.96 9.71 -8.28
CA VAL A 346 3.73 8.91 -7.08
C VAL A 346 2.75 7.78 -7.42
N GLY A 347 3.17 6.53 -7.19
CA GLY A 347 2.37 5.33 -7.49
C GLY A 347 1.21 5.09 -6.52
N GLY A 348 1.30 5.61 -5.30
CA GLY A 348 0.25 5.56 -4.28
C GLY A 348 -0.31 6.94 -3.97
N ASP A 349 -0.44 7.26 -2.68
CA ASP A 349 -0.90 8.54 -2.17
C ASP A 349 0.25 9.56 -2.07
N GLY A 350 -0.05 10.83 -2.37
CA GLY A 350 0.92 11.92 -2.18
C GLY A 350 1.19 12.17 -0.70
N ILE A 351 0.11 12.32 0.08
CA ILE A 351 0.11 12.49 1.52
C ILE A 351 -1.00 11.58 2.08
N ASP A 352 -0.67 10.47 2.76
CA ASP A 352 -1.62 9.69 3.56
C ASP A 352 -1.39 9.89 5.04
N VAL A 353 -2.47 10.17 5.77
CA VAL A 353 -2.41 10.39 7.21
C VAL A 353 -3.58 9.73 7.92
N SER A 354 -3.26 9.07 9.03
CA SER A 354 -4.19 8.30 9.86
C SER A 354 -4.14 8.82 11.31
N GLY A 355 -5.31 9.07 11.91
CA GLY A 355 -5.40 9.54 13.31
C GLY A 355 -4.65 10.85 13.62
N SER A 356 -4.54 11.76 12.66
CA SER A 356 -3.54 12.85 12.66
C SER A 356 -4.11 14.27 12.59
N HIS A 357 -3.29 15.28 12.91
CA HIS A 357 -3.61 16.71 12.78
C HIS A 357 -2.58 17.41 11.88
N VAL A 358 -2.95 17.70 10.63
CA VAL A 358 -1.99 18.17 9.61
C VAL A 358 -2.45 19.43 8.90
N ILE A 359 -1.52 20.34 8.67
CA ILE A 359 -1.70 21.52 7.81
C ILE A 359 -0.93 21.29 6.50
N VAL A 360 -1.60 21.45 5.37
CA VAL A 360 -1.01 21.36 4.03
C VAL A 360 -1.16 22.73 3.37
N GLN A 361 -0.07 23.41 3.05
CA GLN A 361 -0.10 24.77 2.55
C GLN A 361 0.81 24.95 1.33
N ASN A 362 0.31 25.58 0.27
CA ASN A 362 1.07 25.87 -0.96
C ASN A 362 1.72 24.61 -1.55
N VAL A 363 0.95 23.53 -1.71
CA VAL A 363 1.47 22.25 -2.18
C VAL A 363 1.06 21.96 -3.63
N ASN A 364 2.01 21.46 -4.41
CA ASN A 364 1.76 20.98 -5.76
C ASN A 364 1.78 19.45 -5.81
N LEU A 365 0.70 18.85 -6.30
CA LEU A 365 0.48 17.41 -6.46
C LEU A 365 0.33 17.14 -7.96
N LEU A 366 1.21 16.33 -8.54
CA LEU A 366 1.27 16.13 -9.98
C LEU A 366 1.51 14.65 -10.33
N ARG A 367 0.66 14.03 -11.16
CA ARG A 367 0.86 12.61 -11.52
C ARG A 367 0.89 11.70 -10.30
N ILE A 368 -0.19 11.76 -9.52
CA ILE A 368 -0.40 10.91 -8.33
C ILE A 368 -1.45 9.87 -8.71
N HIS A 369 -1.08 8.60 -8.65
CA HIS A 369 -1.93 7.51 -9.14
C HIS A 369 -3.19 7.32 -8.31
N ASP A 370 -3.06 7.46 -7.00
CA ASP A 370 -4.16 7.24 -6.09
C ASP A 370 -4.69 8.57 -5.54
N LYS A 371 -4.50 8.91 -4.25
CA LYS A 371 -5.02 10.15 -3.66
C LYS A 371 -3.91 11.16 -3.44
N GLY A 372 -4.08 12.39 -3.92
CA GLY A 372 -3.13 13.47 -3.65
C GLY A 372 -2.98 13.74 -2.17
N ILE A 373 -4.12 13.89 -1.47
CA ILE A 373 -4.18 13.99 -0.02
C ILE A 373 -5.24 13.03 0.49
N SER A 374 -4.87 12.21 1.46
CA SER A 374 -5.65 11.11 2.00
C SER A 374 -5.70 11.28 3.52
N ALA A 375 -6.90 11.48 4.07
CA ALA A 375 -7.10 11.67 5.51
C ALA A 375 -7.99 10.56 6.05
N GLY A 376 -7.46 9.69 6.89
CA GLY A 376 -8.16 8.55 7.48
C GLY A 376 -8.20 8.52 9.00
N GLU A 377 -9.01 7.59 9.52
CA GLU A 377 -9.05 7.19 10.93
C GLU A 377 -9.22 8.35 11.93
N GLY A 378 -10.14 9.28 11.65
CA GLY A 378 -10.44 10.41 12.52
C GLY A 378 -9.45 11.58 12.41
N SER A 379 -8.70 11.66 11.30
CA SER A 379 -7.78 12.75 11.03
C SER A 379 -8.47 14.10 10.86
N ARG A 380 -7.75 15.18 11.15
CA ARG A 380 -8.13 16.55 10.81
C ARG A 380 -7.05 17.18 9.95
N VAL A 381 -7.40 17.47 8.70
CA VAL A 381 -6.48 18.07 7.74
C VAL A 381 -7.00 19.44 7.31
N ARG A 382 -6.12 20.43 7.29
CA ARG A 382 -6.40 21.75 6.72
C ARG A 382 -5.54 21.98 5.50
N VAL A 383 -6.16 22.19 4.36
CA VAL A 383 -5.50 22.48 3.08
C VAL A 383 -5.67 23.96 2.74
N MET A 384 -4.57 24.63 2.41
CA MET A 384 -4.53 26.05 2.07
C MET A 384 -3.72 26.24 0.78
N ASN A 385 -4.37 26.60 -0.32
CA ASN A 385 -3.76 26.73 -1.63
C ASN A 385 -3.00 25.46 -2.07
N ALA A 386 -3.71 24.47 -2.57
CA ALA A 386 -3.09 23.33 -3.24
C ALA A 386 -3.43 23.30 -4.73
N ARG A 387 -2.57 22.68 -5.53
CA ARG A 387 -2.86 22.35 -6.92
C ARG A 387 -2.68 20.85 -7.12
N ALA A 388 -3.69 20.22 -7.69
CA ALA A 388 -3.71 18.79 -8.01
C ALA A 388 -3.94 18.62 -9.51
N ARG A 389 -2.97 18.02 -10.20
CA ARG A 389 -3.04 17.77 -11.65
C ARG A 389 -2.67 16.34 -11.99
N ASP A 390 -3.36 15.76 -12.97
CA ASP A 390 -3.10 14.41 -13.47
C ASP A 390 -3.18 13.40 -12.33
N ILE A 391 -4.35 13.22 -11.74
CA ILE A 391 -4.48 12.58 -10.43
C ILE A 391 -5.67 11.61 -10.33
N GLY A 392 -5.54 10.55 -9.54
CA GLY A 392 -6.66 9.65 -9.24
C GLY A 392 -7.77 10.38 -8.53
N MET A 393 -7.51 10.78 -7.29
CA MET A 393 -8.34 11.70 -6.53
C MET A 393 -7.53 12.86 -5.99
N ALA A 394 -7.99 14.10 -6.17
CA ALA A 394 -7.24 15.24 -5.62
C ALA A 394 -7.20 15.18 -4.08
N LEU A 395 -8.31 14.83 -3.44
CA LEU A 395 -8.38 14.66 -1.99
C LEU A 395 -9.44 13.65 -1.56
N ALA A 396 -9.13 12.81 -0.57
CA ALA A 396 -10.09 11.93 0.09
C ALA A 396 -10.13 12.13 1.62
N SER A 397 -11.33 12.07 2.19
CA SER A 397 -11.57 11.98 3.62
C SER A 397 -12.26 10.65 3.93
N LYS A 398 -11.68 9.87 4.84
CA LYS A 398 -12.09 8.51 5.20
C LYS A 398 -12.39 8.44 6.71
N ASP A 399 -13.28 7.56 7.13
CA ASP A 399 -13.33 7.04 8.52
C ASP A 399 -13.39 8.13 9.63
N MET A 400 -14.46 8.92 9.68
CA MET A 400 -14.67 10.09 10.57
C MET A 400 -13.67 11.24 10.44
N SER A 401 -12.81 11.20 9.44
CA SER A 401 -11.91 12.31 9.19
C SER A 401 -12.67 13.55 8.76
N PHE A 402 -12.07 14.71 9.05
CA PHE A 402 -12.57 16.01 8.66
C PHE A 402 -11.50 16.79 7.92
N VAL A 403 -11.82 17.26 6.72
CA VAL A 403 -10.92 18.08 5.92
C VAL A 403 -11.52 19.46 5.69
N LEU A 404 -10.72 20.51 5.95
CA LEU A 404 -11.05 21.89 5.63
C LEU A 404 -10.15 22.39 4.50
N ILE A 405 -10.73 22.82 3.39
CA ILE A 405 -10.00 23.30 2.21
C ILE A 405 -10.27 24.79 2.01
N GLN A 406 -9.19 25.55 1.81
CA GLN A 406 -9.20 26.97 1.48
C GLN A 406 -8.30 27.21 0.27
N GLY A 407 -8.86 27.11 -0.93
CA GLY A 407 -8.10 27.16 -2.18
C GLY A 407 -7.58 25.78 -2.59
N LEU A 408 -8.18 25.21 -3.63
CA LEU A 408 -7.70 24.00 -4.30
C LEU A 408 -7.99 24.12 -5.80
N GLU A 409 -6.97 23.98 -6.63
CA GLU A 409 -7.12 23.86 -8.08
C GLU A 409 -7.01 22.39 -8.49
N VAL A 410 -7.99 21.87 -9.21
CA VAL A 410 -8.03 20.50 -9.71
C VAL A 410 -8.07 20.51 -11.24
N GLU A 411 -7.20 19.69 -11.84
CA GLU A 411 -7.08 19.49 -13.28
C GLU A 411 -6.80 18.00 -13.54
N HIS A 412 -7.52 17.38 -14.46
CA HIS A 412 -7.39 15.99 -14.89
C HIS A 412 -7.46 14.97 -13.75
N ALA A 413 -8.47 15.10 -12.88
CA ALA A 413 -8.82 14.03 -11.94
C ALA A 413 -9.67 12.95 -12.65
N TRP A 414 -9.24 11.68 -12.61
CA TRP A 414 -9.96 10.60 -13.32
C TRP A 414 -10.93 9.80 -12.46
N ILE A 415 -10.84 9.86 -11.13
CA ILE A 415 -11.85 9.30 -10.22
C ILE A 415 -12.71 10.41 -9.62
N ALA A 416 -12.12 11.36 -8.90
CA ALA A 416 -12.83 12.49 -8.30
C ALA A 416 -11.91 13.63 -7.88
N GLY A 417 -12.40 14.87 -7.89
CA GLY A 417 -11.74 15.96 -7.17
C GLY A 417 -11.73 15.68 -5.66
N LEU A 418 -12.92 15.53 -5.08
CA LEU A 418 -13.09 15.34 -3.64
C LEU A 418 -13.86 14.05 -3.34
N ALA A 419 -13.33 13.18 -2.49
CA ALA A 419 -14.00 11.95 -2.08
C ALA A 419 -14.24 11.90 -0.57
N ALA A 420 -15.42 11.48 -0.13
CA ALA A 420 -15.69 11.23 1.29
C ALA A 420 -16.47 9.92 1.49
N TYR A 421 -15.88 8.98 2.23
CA TYR A 421 -16.43 7.63 2.40
C TYR A 421 -15.93 6.93 3.68
N LEU A 422 -16.50 5.77 3.98
CA LEU A 422 -16.17 4.89 5.09
C LEU A 422 -15.45 3.65 4.56
N LYS A 423 -14.16 3.50 4.86
CA LYS A 423 -13.33 2.33 4.52
C LYS A 423 -13.34 1.30 5.65
N LYS A 424 -13.29 1.75 6.90
CA LYS A 424 -13.20 0.90 8.11
C LYS A 424 -14.46 1.05 8.94
N MET A 425 -15.28 0.00 9.00
CA MET A 425 -16.61 0.04 9.62
C MET A 425 -16.60 0.36 11.12
N GLU A 426 -15.46 0.23 11.80
CA GLU A 426 -15.30 0.62 13.21
C GLU A 426 -15.38 2.14 13.40
N TYR A 427 -15.28 2.91 12.31
CA TYR A 427 -15.44 4.34 12.26
C TYR A 427 -16.81 4.72 11.69
N GLY A 428 -17.14 6.01 11.79
CA GLY A 428 -18.30 6.64 11.15
C GLY A 428 -17.98 7.42 9.86
N PRO A 429 -18.98 8.11 9.30
CA PRO A 429 -18.86 8.82 8.02
C PRO A 429 -17.89 10.00 8.06
N ALA A 430 -17.28 10.29 6.91
CA ALA A 430 -16.26 11.33 6.74
C ALA A 430 -16.81 12.65 6.19
N GLN A 431 -16.05 13.73 6.34
CA GLN A 431 -16.52 15.08 6.00
C GLN A 431 -15.45 15.96 5.33
N ILE A 432 -15.87 16.72 4.31
CA ILE A 432 -15.06 17.76 3.67
C ILE A 432 -15.86 19.07 3.63
N GLN A 433 -15.24 20.16 4.08
CA GLN A 433 -15.70 21.52 3.87
C GLN A 433 -14.68 22.25 3.00
N ALA A 434 -15.08 22.71 1.83
CA ALA A 434 -14.17 23.28 0.85
C ALA A 434 -14.66 24.62 0.30
N ASP A 435 -13.81 25.64 0.42
CA ASP A 435 -14.02 26.98 -0.11
C ASP A 435 -12.89 27.37 -1.07
N GLY A 436 -13.23 28.00 -2.19
CA GLY A 436 -12.26 28.41 -3.21
C GLY A 436 -11.72 27.23 -4.03
N VAL A 437 -12.53 26.18 -4.24
CA VAL A 437 -12.16 25.07 -5.12
C VAL A 437 -12.47 25.44 -6.58
N VAL A 438 -11.52 25.22 -7.47
CA VAL A 438 -11.63 25.48 -8.91
C VAL A 438 -11.28 24.22 -9.69
N PHE A 439 -12.19 23.77 -10.54
CA PHE A 439 -11.95 22.72 -11.52
C PHE A 439 -11.63 23.37 -12.87
N GLN A 440 -10.47 23.07 -13.44
CA GLN A 440 -10.00 23.66 -14.71
C GLN A 440 -10.58 22.94 -15.95
N ASP A 441 -11.25 21.81 -15.75
CA ASP A 441 -11.79 20.95 -16.80
C ASP A 441 -13.04 20.17 -16.32
N HIS A 442 -13.35 19.06 -17.00
CA HIS A 442 -14.52 18.21 -16.74
C HIS A 442 -14.25 17.06 -15.76
N SER A 443 -13.23 17.17 -14.91
CA SER A 443 -12.98 16.25 -13.81
C SER A 443 -14.25 15.99 -12.99
N PRO A 444 -14.53 14.72 -12.61
CA PRO A 444 -15.63 14.43 -11.69
C PRO A 444 -15.42 15.19 -10.39
N GLN A 445 -16.37 16.03 -9.98
CA GLN A 445 -16.13 16.97 -8.88
C GLN A 445 -16.07 16.29 -7.51
N ALA A 446 -17.00 15.37 -7.25
CA ALA A 446 -17.10 14.70 -5.97
C ALA A 446 -17.59 13.25 -6.06
N LEU A 447 -17.07 12.41 -5.16
CA LEU A 447 -17.56 11.06 -4.87
C LEU A 447 -17.89 10.95 -3.39
N VAL A 448 -19.19 10.99 -3.04
CA VAL A 448 -19.62 11.06 -1.64
C VAL A 448 -20.48 9.85 -1.30
N GLN A 449 -20.02 9.01 -0.39
CA GLN A 449 -20.82 7.90 0.12
C GLN A 449 -21.97 8.43 0.99
N THR A 450 -23.13 7.79 0.90
CA THR A 450 -24.30 8.05 1.75
C THR A 450 -23.90 8.04 3.23
N GLY A 451 -24.25 9.09 3.96
CA GLY A 451 -23.86 9.32 5.36
C GLY A 451 -22.64 10.24 5.52
N SER A 452 -21.74 10.27 4.53
CA SER A 452 -20.63 11.23 4.45
C SER A 452 -21.11 12.56 3.86
N ARG A 453 -20.28 13.61 3.95
CA ARG A 453 -20.64 14.95 3.49
C ARG A 453 -19.47 15.68 2.84
N VAL A 454 -19.72 16.25 1.66
CA VAL A 454 -18.81 17.20 1.01
C VAL A 454 -19.57 18.48 0.69
N VAL A 455 -19.00 19.63 1.04
CA VAL A 455 -19.50 20.96 0.66
C VAL A 455 -18.43 21.67 -0.15
N ILE A 456 -18.76 22.07 -1.37
CA ILE A 456 -17.86 22.74 -2.32
C ILE A 456 -18.41 24.13 -2.61
N ASN A 457 -17.66 25.18 -2.27
CA ASN A 457 -18.02 26.58 -2.50
C ASN A 457 -19.45 26.94 -1.99
N GLY A 458 -19.85 26.34 -0.86
CA GLY A 458 -21.16 26.53 -0.25
C GLY A 458 -22.27 25.59 -0.73
N GLU A 459 -22.04 24.79 -1.77
CA GLU A 459 -23.00 23.82 -2.30
C GLU A 459 -22.70 22.41 -1.77
N THR A 460 -23.74 21.68 -1.34
CA THR A 460 -23.56 20.30 -0.85
C THR A 460 -23.56 19.35 -2.04
N ALA A 461 -22.53 18.50 -2.15
CA ALA A 461 -22.43 17.50 -3.21
C ALA A 461 -23.46 16.37 -3.01
N GLU A 462 -23.89 15.78 -4.12
CA GLU A 462 -24.80 14.63 -4.10
C GLU A 462 -24.11 13.39 -3.51
N THR A 463 -24.89 12.57 -2.82
CA THR A 463 -24.41 11.32 -2.21
C THR A 463 -24.86 10.11 -3.02
N THR A 464 -24.06 9.06 -3.02
CA THR A 464 -24.36 7.76 -3.65
C THR A 464 -24.21 6.62 -2.66
N ASP A 465 -24.85 5.49 -2.92
CA ASP A 465 -24.54 4.23 -2.22
C ASP A 465 -23.27 3.66 -2.83
N LEU A 466 -22.13 3.90 -2.17
CA LEU A 466 -20.81 3.56 -2.67
C LEU A 466 -20.38 2.20 -2.10
N ASN A 467 -20.09 1.25 -3.00
CA ASN A 467 -19.33 0.05 -2.65
C ASN A 467 -17.84 0.41 -2.61
N VAL A 468 -17.27 0.46 -1.40
CA VAL A 468 -15.88 0.86 -1.19
C VAL A 468 -14.90 -0.22 -1.64
N ASP A 469 -15.27 -1.50 -1.53
CA ASP A 469 -14.42 -2.60 -2.03
C ASP A 469 -14.28 -2.53 -3.56
N GLU A 470 -15.36 -2.22 -4.28
CA GLU A 470 -15.32 -2.00 -5.73
C GLU A 470 -14.49 -0.76 -6.10
N LEU A 471 -14.54 0.30 -5.29
CA LEU A 471 -13.69 1.47 -5.48
C LEU A 471 -12.20 1.11 -5.35
N TYR A 472 -11.82 0.36 -4.31
CA TYR A 472 -10.43 -0.06 -4.13
C TYR A 472 -9.97 -1.05 -5.20
N ALA A 473 -10.82 -2.02 -5.58
CA ALA A 473 -10.52 -2.89 -6.71
C ALA A 473 -10.29 -2.09 -8.00
N ARG A 474 -11.05 -1.01 -8.20
CA ARG A 474 -10.86 -0.10 -9.33
C ARG A 474 -9.52 0.66 -9.25
N LEU A 475 -9.12 1.13 -8.08
CA LEU A 475 -7.81 1.78 -7.87
C LEU A 475 -6.67 0.79 -8.12
N ASP A 476 -6.79 -0.45 -7.63
CA ASP A 476 -5.81 -1.52 -7.84
C ASP A 476 -5.66 -1.88 -9.33
N ASP A 477 -6.77 -1.90 -10.08
CA ASP A 477 -6.72 -2.13 -11.54
C ASP A 477 -5.95 -1.03 -12.29
N LEU A 478 -6.05 0.21 -11.80
CA LEU A 478 -5.34 1.38 -12.32
C LEU A 478 -3.88 1.48 -11.83
N ALA A 479 -3.51 0.75 -10.78
CA ALA A 479 -2.13 0.71 -10.31
C ALA A 479 -1.19 0.25 -11.43
N GLY A 480 -0.05 0.94 -11.56
CA GLY A 480 0.91 0.68 -12.64
C GLY A 480 0.47 1.18 -14.03
N MET A 481 -0.62 1.95 -14.13
CA MET A 481 -0.87 2.79 -15.30
C MET A 481 0.32 3.75 -15.50
N ARG A 482 0.66 4.09 -16.74
CA ARG A 482 1.53 5.21 -17.07
C ARG A 482 0.66 6.39 -17.45
N ILE A 483 0.72 7.46 -16.67
CA ILE A 483 -0.09 8.66 -16.87
C ILE A 483 0.41 9.42 -18.11
N LEU A 484 -0.53 9.81 -18.96
CA LEU A 484 -0.34 10.62 -20.16
C LEU A 484 -1.38 11.75 -20.18
N ASP A 485 -1.16 12.78 -21.00
CA ASP A 485 -2.16 13.81 -21.28
C ASP A 485 -2.07 14.22 -22.76
N TYR A 486 -2.40 13.26 -23.65
CA TYR A 486 -2.50 13.55 -25.08
C TYR A 486 -3.95 13.84 -25.44
N ARG A 487 -4.18 14.93 -26.17
CA ARG A 487 -5.50 15.27 -26.70
C ARG A 487 -5.62 14.83 -28.15
N LEU A 488 -6.64 14.02 -28.45
CA LEU A 488 -6.96 13.53 -29.78
C LEU A 488 -8.21 14.26 -30.30
N GLY A 489 -8.02 15.10 -31.30
CA GLY A 489 -9.08 15.96 -31.83
C GLY A 489 -9.64 16.92 -30.77
N PRO A 490 -10.91 17.34 -30.91
CA PRO A 490 -11.51 18.32 -30.01
C PRO A 490 -12.03 17.72 -28.69
N ALA A 491 -12.22 16.41 -28.59
CA ALA A 491 -13.11 15.80 -27.60
C ALA A 491 -12.50 14.67 -26.76
N ILE A 492 -11.42 14.03 -27.21
CA ILE A 492 -10.91 12.80 -26.57
C ILE A 492 -9.52 13.07 -25.99
N ARG A 493 -9.27 12.58 -24.77
CA ARG A 493 -7.96 12.57 -24.11
C ARG A 493 -7.53 11.12 -23.87
N LEU A 494 -6.26 10.83 -24.12
CA LEU A 494 -5.58 9.66 -23.59
C LEU A 494 -4.96 10.02 -22.23
N VAL A 495 -5.57 9.50 -21.17
CA VAL A 495 -5.17 9.74 -19.76
C VAL A 495 -4.00 8.84 -19.36
N GLY A 496 -3.84 7.70 -20.02
CA GLY A 496 -2.74 6.80 -19.74
C GLY A 496 -2.88 5.46 -20.42
N TYR A 497 -1.95 4.57 -20.10
CA TYR A 497 -2.00 3.19 -20.56
C TYR A 497 -1.34 2.23 -19.57
N LYS A 498 -1.64 0.93 -19.68
CA LYS A 498 -0.98 -0.14 -18.91
C LYS A 498 -0.58 -1.26 -19.85
N LEU A 499 0.72 -1.55 -19.92
CA LEU A 499 1.26 -2.69 -20.64
C LEU A 499 1.34 -3.89 -19.70
N VAL A 500 0.48 -4.89 -19.93
CA VAL A 500 0.29 -5.98 -18.96
C VAL A 500 1.35 -7.07 -19.10
N THR A 501 1.92 -7.22 -20.30
CA THR A 501 2.92 -8.25 -20.61
C THR A 501 4.15 -7.63 -21.29
N PRO A 502 5.13 -7.10 -20.51
CA PRO A 502 6.32 -6.47 -21.06
C PRO A 502 7.38 -7.48 -21.56
N THR A 503 7.21 -8.78 -21.31
CA THR A 503 8.04 -9.84 -21.89
C THR A 503 7.13 -10.94 -22.45
N LEU A 504 7.28 -11.23 -23.74
CA LEU A 504 6.42 -12.11 -24.52
C LEU A 504 7.24 -13.11 -25.32
N ARG A 505 6.62 -14.19 -25.78
CA ARG A 505 7.20 -15.13 -26.76
C ARG A 505 6.52 -14.98 -28.11
N ALA A 506 7.17 -15.50 -29.15
CA ALA A 506 6.56 -15.59 -30.47
C ALA A 506 5.24 -16.38 -30.43
N GLY A 507 4.18 -15.83 -31.03
CA GLY A 507 2.83 -16.40 -30.98
C GLY A 507 1.99 -16.00 -29.77
N ASP A 508 2.56 -15.30 -28.78
CA ASP A 508 1.79 -14.78 -27.64
C ASP A 508 0.92 -13.58 -28.06
N ASN A 509 0.09 -13.12 -27.12
CA ASN A 509 -0.71 -11.91 -27.28
C ASN A 509 -0.16 -10.78 -26.43
N LEU A 510 0.14 -9.65 -27.07
CA LEU A 510 0.38 -8.39 -26.37
C LEU A 510 -0.94 -7.87 -25.80
N ARG A 511 -1.00 -7.68 -24.48
CA ARG A 511 -2.16 -7.09 -23.81
C ARG A 511 -1.84 -5.67 -23.36
N LEU A 512 -2.57 -4.71 -23.93
CA LEU A 512 -2.48 -3.28 -23.67
C LEU A 512 -3.84 -2.79 -23.17
N VAL A 513 -3.85 -1.99 -22.10
CA VAL A 513 -5.04 -1.24 -21.69
C VAL A 513 -4.78 0.24 -21.97
N LEU A 514 -5.68 0.87 -22.72
CA LEU A 514 -5.68 2.32 -22.96
C LEU A 514 -6.77 2.95 -22.09
N TYR A 515 -6.43 4.03 -21.40
CA TYR A 515 -7.36 4.75 -20.54
C TYR A 515 -7.73 6.07 -21.19
N TRP A 516 -8.99 6.17 -21.60
CA TRP A 516 -9.52 7.33 -22.32
C TRP A 516 -10.46 8.15 -21.46
N GLN A 517 -10.58 9.42 -21.79
CA GLN A 517 -11.59 10.32 -21.21
C GLN A 517 -12.15 11.22 -22.30
N ALA A 518 -13.45 11.48 -22.26
CA ALA A 518 -14.08 12.47 -23.13
C ALA A 518 -14.13 13.83 -22.41
N ASP A 519 -13.51 14.84 -22.98
CA ASP A 519 -13.64 16.25 -22.58
C ASP A 519 -14.94 16.86 -23.10
N ALA A 520 -15.41 16.36 -24.24
CA ALA A 520 -16.68 16.71 -24.84
C ALA A 520 -17.26 15.45 -25.48
N ARG A 521 -18.58 15.42 -25.69
CA ARG A 521 -19.21 14.27 -26.34
C ARG A 521 -18.63 14.10 -27.76
N PRO A 522 -18.01 12.95 -28.11
CA PRO A 522 -17.52 12.73 -29.46
C PRO A 522 -18.66 12.72 -30.48
N GLU A 523 -18.46 13.41 -31.61
CA GLU A 523 -19.50 13.54 -32.66
C GLU A 523 -19.50 12.37 -33.66
N GLN A 524 -18.43 11.58 -33.68
CA GLN A 524 -18.23 10.48 -34.63
C GLN A 524 -17.68 9.24 -33.92
N ASP A 525 -17.82 8.09 -34.57
CA ASP A 525 -17.32 6.80 -34.10
C ASP A 525 -15.91 6.54 -34.65
N TYR A 526 -14.92 6.54 -33.75
CA TYR A 526 -13.51 6.37 -34.11
C TYR A 526 -13.05 4.93 -33.86
N THR A 527 -12.14 4.47 -34.71
CA THR A 527 -11.38 3.22 -34.55
C THR A 527 -10.02 3.54 -33.95
N VAL A 528 -9.62 2.78 -32.93
CA VAL A 528 -8.28 2.84 -32.35
C VAL A 528 -7.38 1.90 -33.14
N PHE A 529 -6.23 2.38 -33.58
CA PHE A 529 -5.17 1.52 -34.11
C PHE A 529 -4.12 1.29 -33.03
N VAL A 530 -3.66 0.04 -32.91
CA VAL A 530 -2.54 -0.36 -32.06
C VAL A 530 -1.54 -1.08 -32.94
N HIS A 531 -0.39 -0.44 -33.17
CA HIS A 531 0.68 -0.95 -34.02
C HIS A 531 1.88 -1.35 -33.16
N VAL A 532 2.44 -2.51 -33.46
CA VAL A 532 3.70 -2.99 -32.89
C VAL A 532 4.79 -2.79 -33.94
N LEU A 533 5.81 -2.00 -33.59
CA LEU A 533 6.95 -1.69 -34.44
C LEU A 533 8.23 -2.33 -33.90
N ASP A 534 9.08 -2.80 -34.80
CA ASP A 534 10.45 -3.22 -34.45
C ASP A 534 11.39 -2.03 -34.24
N ASP A 535 12.66 -2.31 -33.92
CA ASP A 535 13.70 -1.32 -33.67
C ASP A 535 13.99 -0.40 -34.88
N SER A 536 13.69 -0.88 -36.09
CA SER A 536 13.83 -0.15 -37.35
C SER A 536 12.60 0.70 -37.70
N GLY A 537 11.53 0.58 -36.92
CA GLY A 537 10.25 1.25 -37.13
C GLY A 537 9.33 0.55 -38.15
N LEU A 538 9.63 -0.70 -38.51
CA LEU A 538 8.77 -1.50 -39.38
C LEU A 538 7.65 -2.16 -38.58
N LEU A 539 6.48 -2.28 -39.20
CA LEU A 539 5.31 -2.89 -38.60
C LEU A 539 5.49 -4.41 -38.47
N ALA A 540 5.46 -4.91 -37.24
CA ALA A 540 5.57 -6.33 -36.91
C ALA A 540 4.20 -6.99 -36.64
N ALA A 541 3.29 -6.27 -35.97
CA ALA A 541 1.92 -6.69 -35.71
C ALA A 541 1.02 -5.47 -35.57
N GLN A 542 -0.29 -5.65 -35.70
CA GLN A 542 -1.27 -4.59 -35.43
C GLN A 542 -2.63 -5.16 -35.07
N ARG A 543 -3.45 -4.33 -34.43
CA ARG A 543 -4.88 -4.53 -34.30
C ARG A 543 -5.59 -3.18 -34.30
N ASP A 544 -6.66 -3.10 -35.10
CA ASP A 544 -7.48 -1.92 -35.25
C ASP A 544 -8.93 -2.31 -34.96
N ASN A 545 -9.55 -1.70 -33.96
CA ASN A 545 -10.93 -1.96 -33.55
C ASN A 545 -11.53 -0.71 -32.89
N MET A 546 -12.86 -0.61 -32.88
CA MET A 546 -13.51 0.38 -32.02
C MET A 546 -13.24 0.03 -30.54
N PRO A 547 -13.28 1.01 -29.63
CA PRO A 547 -13.01 0.78 -28.21
C PRO A 547 -13.86 -0.36 -27.63
N GLY A 548 -13.29 -1.08 -26.67
CA GLY A 548 -13.95 -2.21 -26.01
C GLY A 548 -14.12 -3.43 -26.93
N ASP A 549 -13.17 -3.69 -27.82
CA ASP A 549 -13.22 -4.78 -28.81
C ASP A 549 -14.49 -4.76 -29.68
N ASP A 550 -14.71 -3.62 -30.34
CA ASP A 550 -15.90 -3.31 -31.16
C ASP A 550 -17.23 -3.20 -30.40
N ALA A 551 -17.20 -3.24 -29.06
CA ALA A 551 -18.42 -3.17 -28.25
C ALA A 551 -18.78 -1.75 -27.79
N TYR A 552 -17.87 -0.78 -27.86
CA TYR A 552 -18.08 0.53 -27.25
C TYR A 552 -17.74 1.71 -28.17
N VAL A 553 -18.79 2.22 -28.83
CA VAL A 553 -18.69 3.33 -29.80
C VAL A 553 -18.45 4.68 -29.13
N THR A 554 -17.57 5.51 -29.71
CA THR A 554 -17.14 6.77 -29.10
C THR A 554 -18.26 7.81 -28.98
N THR A 555 -19.29 7.80 -29.82
CA THR A 555 -20.45 8.71 -29.70
C THR A 555 -21.33 8.47 -28.46
N GLN A 556 -21.13 7.34 -27.77
CA GLN A 556 -21.79 7.00 -26.50
C GLN A 556 -20.98 7.37 -25.26
N TRP A 557 -19.76 7.89 -25.43
CA TRP A 557 -18.92 8.27 -24.29
C TRP A 557 -19.54 9.45 -23.53
N ALA A 558 -19.69 9.27 -22.22
CA ALA A 558 -20.04 10.34 -21.31
C ALA A 558 -18.81 11.24 -21.07
N VAL A 559 -19.06 12.54 -20.86
CA VAL A 559 -17.99 13.50 -20.55
C VAL A 559 -17.54 13.29 -19.10
N GLY A 560 -16.23 13.10 -18.88
CA GLY A 560 -15.62 13.00 -17.55
C GLY A 560 -15.20 11.60 -17.09
N PRO A 561 -16.02 10.54 -17.14
CA PRO A 561 -15.61 9.21 -16.69
C PRO A 561 -14.41 8.65 -17.47
N LEU A 562 -13.55 7.91 -16.75
CA LEU A 562 -12.46 7.14 -17.35
C LEU A 562 -13.03 5.89 -18.05
N ILE A 563 -12.50 5.59 -19.23
CA ILE A 563 -12.93 4.49 -20.09
C ILE A 563 -11.76 3.54 -20.29
N ASP A 564 -11.97 2.27 -19.92
CA ASP A 564 -11.00 1.20 -20.11
C ASP A 564 -11.17 0.56 -21.48
N ASP A 565 -10.11 0.61 -22.27
CA ASP A 565 -10.09 0.04 -23.61
C ASP A 565 -8.98 -1.01 -23.72
N VAL A 566 -9.37 -2.28 -23.61
CA VAL A 566 -8.45 -3.43 -23.61
C VAL A 566 -8.19 -3.88 -25.04
N HIS A 567 -6.93 -3.83 -25.45
CA HIS A 567 -6.43 -4.30 -26.73
C HIS A 567 -5.58 -5.55 -26.56
N THR A 568 -5.88 -6.57 -27.37
CA THR A 568 -5.11 -7.82 -27.45
C THR A 568 -4.54 -7.95 -28.86
N VAL A 569 -3.24 -7.71 -29.04
CA VAL A 569 -2.59 -7.79 -30.36
C VAL A 569 -1.88 -9.15 -30.48
N PRO A 570 -2.32 -10.04 -31.40
CA PRO A 570 -1.66 -11.32 -31.60
C PRO A 570 -0.31 -11.13 -32.28
N LEU A 571 0.75 -11.64 -31.67
CA LEU A 571 2.09 -11.60 -32.27
C LEU A 571 2.27 -12.78 -33.23
N PRO A 572 2.90 -12.58 -34.41
CA PRO A 572 3.22 -13.67 -35.33
C PRO A 572 4.06 -14.77 -34.66
N SER A 573 3.87 -16.03 -35.04
CA SER A 573 4.66 -17.14 -34.51
C SER A 573 6.11 -17.16 -34.99
N ASP A 574 6.42 -16.37 -36.02
CA ASP A 574 7.75 -16.17 -36.60
C ASP A 574 8.35 -14.80 -36.27
N ILE A 575 7.71 -14.02 -35.38
CA ILE A 575 8.22 -12.72 -34.94
C ILE A 575 9.63 -12.89 -34.32
N PRO A 576 10.65 -12.13 -34.78
CA PRO A 576 12.00 -12.22 -34.24
C PRO A 576 12.06 -11.83 -32.76
N ALA A 577 12.99 -12.43 -32.03
CA ALA A 577 13.34 -11.95 -30.69
C ALA A 577 13.99 -10.57 -30.77
N GLY A 578 13.61 -9.66 -29.86
CA GLY A 578 14.06 -8.28 -29.87
C GLY A 578 13.14 -7.37 -29.06
N GLU A 579 13.50 -6.10 -28.99
CA GLU A 579 12.70 -5.05 -28.37
C GLU A 579 11.71 -4.47 -29.38
N TYR A 580 10.47 -4.24 -28.94
CA TYR A 580 9.39 -3.69 -29.76
C TYR A 580 8.74 -2.48 -29.09
N ARG A 581 8.22 -1.58 -29.93
CA ARG A 581 7.50 -0.37 -29.51
C ARG A 581 6.04 -0.44 -29.90
N VAL A 582 5.20 0.22 -29.11
CA VAL A 582 3.77 0.33 -29.37
C VAL A 582 3.44 1.74 -29.84
N VAL A 583 2.68 1.84 -30.93
CA VAL A 583 2.18 3.11 -31.47
C VAL A 583 0.66 3.06 -31.54
N ILE A 584 0.00 4.09 -31.03
CA ILE A 584 -1.45 4.16 -30.96
C ILE A 584 -1.98 5.46 -31.58
N GLY A 585 -3.26 5.46 -31.91
CA GLY A 585 -4.01 6.65 -32.31
C GLY A 585 -5.43 6.29 -32.72
N MET A 586 -6.18 7.30 -33.20
CA MET A 586 -7.57 7.14 -33.59
C MET A 586 -7.80 7.64 -35.03
N TYR A 587 -8.71 6.99 -35.74
CA TYR A 587 -9.12 7.40 -37.08
C TYR A 587 -10.60 7.12 -37.35
N LEU A 588 -11.16 7.80 -38.35
CA LEU A 588 -12.50 7.53 -38.85
C LEU A 588 -12.47 6.36 -39.82
N TRP A 589 -13.12 5.25 -39.49
CA TRP A 589 -13.05 4.04 -40.31
C TRP A 589 -13.61 4.23 -41.74
N GLN A 590 -14.57 5.15 -41.90
CA GLN A 590 -15.21 5.44 -43.19
C GLN A 590 -14.26 6.15 -44.16
N THR A 591 -13.32 6.95 -43.65
CA THR A 591 -12.45 7.82 -44.48
C THR A 591 -10.96 7.47 -44.37
N GLY A 592 -10.56 6.76 -43.31
CA GLY A 592 -9.15 6.55 -42.95
C GLY A 592 -8.47 7.79 -42.35
N GLU A 593 -9.21 8.89 -42.14
CA GLU A 593 -8.65 10.14 -41.62
C GLU A 593 -8.33 10.01 -40.14
N ARG A 594 -7.07 10.27 -39.78
CA ARG A 594 -6.58 10.22 -38.39
C ARG A 594 -6.97 11.49 -37.65
N LEU A 595 -7.28 11.34 -36.36
CA LEU A 595 -7.42 12.48 -35.47
C LEU A 595 -6.07 13.17 -35.28
N PRO A 596 -6.01 14.51 -35.32
CA PRO A 596 -4.82 15.24 -34.90
C PRO A 596 -4.59 15.00 -33.41
N VAL A 597 -3.33 14.91 -33.01
CA VAL A 597 -2.95 14.63 -31.62
C VAL A 597 -2.10 15.78 -31.11
N PHE A 598 -2.32 16.20 -29.86
CA PHE A 598 -1.57 17.26 -29.21
C PHE A 598 -1.01 16.76 -27.88
N SER A 599 0.25 17.06 -27.59
CA SER A 599 0.87 16.86 -26.27
C SER A 599 0.35 17.86 -25.22
N PRO A 600 0.67 17.65 -23.93
CA PRO A 600 0.21 18.54 -22.84
C PRO A 600 0.61 20.01 -23.02
N ASP A 601 1.73 20.28 -23.70
CA ASP A 601 2.20 21.63 -24.01
C ASP A 601 1.53 22.26 -25.25
N GLY A 602 0.60 21.55 -25.88
CA GLY A 602 -0.11 21.97 -27.08
C GLY A 602 0.62 21.71 -28.40
N THR A 603 1.76 21.03 -28.38
CA THR A 603 2.49 20.68 -29.61
C THR A 603 1.75 19.58 -30.38
N GLU A 604 1.55 19.77 -31.69
CA GLU A 604 0.93 18.74 -32.54
C GLU A 604 1.89 17.57 -32.78
N ILE A 605 1.43 16.35 -32.52
CA ILE A 605 2.16 15.11 -32.73
C ILE A 605 1.98 14.64 -34.18
N PRO A 606 3.08 14.40 -34.91
CA PRO A 606 3.01 14.01 -36.32
C PRO A 606 2.18 12.75 -36.56
N ASN A 607 1.49 12.71 -37.71
CA ASN A 607 0.69 11.58 -38.19
C ASN A 607 -0.44 11.12 -37.25
N GLY A 608 -0.80 11.94 -36.25
CA GLY A 608 -1.81 11.60 -35.25
C GLY A 608 -1.48 10.29 -34.52
N ALA A 609 -0.19 10.03 -34.26
CA ALA A 609 0.30 8.76 -33.76
C ALA A 609 1.19 8.95 -32.53
N ILE A 610 0.77 8.38 -31.41
CA ILE A 610 1.45 8.45 -30.13
C ILE A 610 2.34 7.21 -30.02
N ILE A 611 3.64 7.40 -29.83
CA ILE A 611 4.57 6.32 -29.51
C ILE A 611 4.60 6.19 -27.99
N LEU A 612 4.25 5.03 -27.47
CA LEU A 612 4.32 4.75 -26.03
C LEU A 612 5.78 4.68 -25.59
N ASP A 613 6.09 5.19 -24.41
CA ASP A 613 7.48 5.31 -23.92
C ASP A 613 8.05 3.98 -23.41
N GLN A 614 7.16 3.05 -23.02
CA GLN A 614 7.53 1.68 -22.66
C GLN A 614 7.67 0.78 -23.88
N THR A 615 8.77 0.03 -23.91
CA THR A 615 9.01 -1.07 -24.85
C THR A 615 8.65 -2.42 -24.22
N PHE A 616 8.54 -3.45 -25.04
CA PHE A 616 8.44 -4.83 -24.57
C PHE A 616 9.39 -5.74 -25.35
N ASP A 617 9.83 -6.80 -24.69
CA ASP A 617 10.75 -7.77 -25.27
C ASP A 617 10.00 -9.01 -25.77
N VAL A 618 10.35 -9.45 -26.97
CA VAL A 618 10.05 -10.81 -27.44
C VAL A 618 11.27 -11.68 -27.20
N ILE A 619 11.07 -12.74 -26.42
CA ILE A 619 12.07 -13.78 -26.15
C ILE A 619 11.74 -15.08 -26.90
N ARG A 620 12.75 -15.94 -27.05
CA ARG A 620 12.60 -17.25 -27.70
C ARG A 620 11.93 -18.29 -26.82
#